data_AF-A0A523XXD6-F1
#
_entry.id   AF-A0A523XXD6-F1
#
_cell.length_a   1.000
_cell.length_b   1.000
_cell.length_c   1.000
_cell.angle_alpha   90.00
_cell.angle_beta   90.00
_cell.angle_gamma   90.00
#
_symmetry.space_group_name_H-M   'P 1'
#
loop_
_entity.id
_entity.type
_entity.pdbx_description
1 polymer ?
#
loop_
_entity_poly.entity_id
_entity_poly.type
_entity_poly.pdbx_seq_one_letter_code
_entity_poly.pdbx_strand_id
1 'polypeptide(L)'
;MATVYDRFQLQMDVYTFLLEKNGYKTVRKGCLAFYVVDKENGFNDKLPFRKEIHMIDTDPSYVQGVFTEAVELLRKDAPPPHSSDCKFGQWFKEAANF
;
A
#
# COMPACT_ATOMS: atom_id res chain seq x y z
N MET A 1 -0.37 8.75 17.34
CA MET A 1 -0.45 7.32 16.98
C MET A 1 -0.18 7.23 15.49
N ALA A 2 0.44 6.15 15.03
CA ALA A 2 0.60 5.88 13.61
C ALA A 2 -0.77 5.67 12.95
N THR A 3 -0.98 6.30 11.79
CA THR A 3 -2.19 6.11 10.99
C THR A 3 -2.01 4.88 10.10
N VAL A 4 -2.91 3.92 10.22
CA VAL A 4 -3.00 2.80 9.27
C VAL A 4 -3.75 3.31 8.05
N TYR A 5 -3.03 3.53 6.95
CA TYR A 5 -3.61 3.88 5.67
C TYR A 5 -4.16 2.64 4.95
N ASP A 6 -5.17 2.83 4.12
CA ASP A 6 -5.81 1.77 3.30
C ASP A 6 -4.80 0.97 2.47
N ARG A 7 -3.67 1.58 2.08
CA ARG A 7 -2.60 0.90 1.35
C ARG A 7 -1.91 -0.21 2.16
N PHE A 8 -1.81 -0.04 3.48
CA PHE A 8 -1.30 -1.10 4.36
C PHE A 8 -2.31 -2.24 4.48
N GLN A 9 -3.60 -1.93 4.48
CA GLN A 9 -4.65 -2.95 4.46
C GLN A 9 -4.54 -3.80 3.18
N LEU A 10 -4.51 -3.15 2.01
CA LEU A 10 -4.34 -3.83 0.72
C LEU A 10 -3.08 -4.70 0.69
N GLN A 11 -1.96 -4.18 1.20
CA GLN A 11 -0.71 -4.95 1.26
C GLN A 11 -0.88 -6.24 2.07
N MET A 12 -1.49 -6.16 3.25
CA MET A 12 -1.67 -7.33 4.11
C MET A 12 -2.70 -8.31 3.56
N ASP A 13 -3.77 -7.82 2.93
CA ASP A 13 -4.75 -8.65 2.22
C ASP A 13 -4.11 -9.44 1.08
N VAL A 14 -3.24 -8.80 0.29
CA VAL A 14 -2.48 -9.44 -0.79
C VAL A 14 -1.54 -10.51 -0.25
N TYR A 15 -0.82 -10.24 0.84
CA TYR A 15 0.05 -11.25 1.45
C TYR A 15 -0.74 -12.45 1.98
N THR A 16 -1.86 -12.22 2.67
CA THR A 16 -2.76 -13.29 3.09
C THR A 16 -3.23 -14.12 1.89
N PHE A 17 -3.68 -13.47 0.82
CA PHE A 17 -4.12 -14.14 -0.40
C PHE A 17 -3.03 -15.03 -1.00
N LEU A 18 -1.81 -14.51 -1.16
CA LEU A 18 -0.70 -15.26 -1.73
C LEU A 18 -0.30 -16.45 -0.85
N LEU A 19 -0.27 -16.28 0.47
CA LEU A 19 0.01 -17.36 1.41
C LEU A 19 -1.03 -18.48 1.31
N GLU A 20 -2.32 -18.13 1.32
CA GLU A 20 -3.41 -19.09 1.19
C GLU A 20 -3.39 -19.81 -0.17
N LYS A 21 -3.10 -19.10 -1.27
CA LYS A 21 -2.93 -19.70 -2.60
C LYS A 21 -1.77 -20.68 -2.69
N ASN A 22 -0.73 -20.50 -1.87
CA ASN A 22 0.39 -21.42 -1.78
C ASN A 22 0.16 -22.56 -0.75
N GLY A 23 -1.07 -22.74 -0.26
CA GLY A 23 -1.43 -23.83 0.64
C GLY A 23 -1.11 -23.59 2.11
N TYR A 24 -0.64 -22.39 2.48
CA TYR A 24 -0.41 -22.03 3.88
C TYR A 24 -1.72 -21.65 4.55
N LYS A 25 -1.91 -22.11 5.80
CA LYS A 25 -3.02 -21.63 6.64
C LYS A 25 -2.63 -20.29 7.25
N THR A 26 -3.52 -19.31 7.13
CA THR A 26 -3.35 -18.01 7.79
C THR A 26 -4.41 -17.85 8.88
N VAL A 27 -4.11 -17.03 9.88
CA VAL A 27 -5.10 -16.57 10.86
C VAL A 27 -5.81 -15.30 10.40
N ARG A 28 -5.56 -14.86 9.15
CA ARG A 28 -6.08 -13.63 8.53
C ARG A 28 -5.89 -12.37 9.38
N LYS A 29 -4.68 -12.21 9.91
CA LYS A 29 -4.25 -11.00 10.63
C LYS A 29 -2.91 -10.50 10.11
N GLY A 30 -2.79 -9.18 10.01
CA GLY A 30 -1.55 -8.47 9.73
C GLY A 30 -1.01 -7.77 10.98
N CYS A 31 0.31 -7.69 11.08
CA CYS A 31 1.01 -6.95 12.13
C CYS A 31 1.81 -5.81 11.50
N LEU A 32 1.46 -4.58 11.84
CA LEU A 32 2.14 -3.37 11.39
C LEU A 32 2.98 -2.81 12.53
N ALA A 33 4.30 -2.88 12.37
CA ALA A 33 5.27 -2.35 13.33
C ALA A 33 5.77 -0.97 12.88
N PHE A 34 5.38 0.08 13.58
CA PHE A 34 5.78 1.45 13.31
C PHE A 34 6.87 1.91 14.28
N TYR A 35 7.84 2.64 13.72
CA TYR A 35 8.82 3.42 14.46
C TYR A 35 8.55 4.89 14.18
N VAL A 36 7.89 5.55 15.13
CA VAL A 36 7.49 6.95 14.99
C VAL A 36 8.49 7.81 15.75
N VAL A 37 9.04 8.83 15.10
CA VAL A 37 9.93 9.79 15.75
C VAL A 37 9.19 10.45 16.92
N ASP A 38 9.78 10.36 18.11
CA ASP A 38 9.32 11.08 19.28
C ASP A 38 9.84 12.51 19.22
N LYS A 39 8.92 13.48 19.21
CA LYS A 39 9.22 14.91 19.08
C LYS A 39 8.93 15.69 20.36
N GLU A 40 8.41 15.03 21.40
CA GLU A 40 7.86 15.72 22.58
C GLU A 40 8.95 16.47 23.38
N ASN A 41 10.19 15.97 23.37
CA ASN A 41 11.31 16.54 24.13
C ASN A 41 12.46 17.07 23.26
N GLY A 42 12.21 17.31 21.96
CA GLY A 42 13.27 17.61 20.99
C GLY A 42 14.23 16.42 20.79
N PHE A 43 15.33 16.66 20.06
CA PHE A 43 16.28 15.60 19.71
C PHE A 43 17.40 15.42 20.76
N ASN A 44 17.89 16.48 21.42
CA ASN A 44 18.95 16.39 22.45
C ASN A 44 20.10 15.44 22.05
N ASP A 45 20.66 15.64 20.86
CA ASP A 45 21.70 14.81 20.22
C ASP A 45 21.32 13.33 19.98
N LYS A 46 20.04 12.99 20.03
CA LYS A 46 19.47 11.67 19.75
C LYS A 46 18.22 11.78 18.88
N LEU A 47 17.90 10.73 18.12
CA LEU A 47 16.62 10.64 17.42
C LEU A 47 15.78 9.56 18.12
N PRO A 48 15.01 9.90 19.15
CA PRO A 48 14.20 8.92 19.87
C PRO A 48 13.03 8.43 18.99
N PHE A 49 12.72 7.14 19.10
CA PHE A 49 11.59 6.52 18.39
C PHE A 49 10.65 5.85 19.40
N ARG A 50 9.36 6.09 19.23
CA ARG A 50 8.31 5.27 19.84
C ARG A 50 7.97 4.10 18.92
N LYS A 51 7.90 2.91 19.51
CA LYS A 51 7.47 1.69 18.82
C LYS A 51 5.97 1.55 19.00
N GLU A 52 5.25 1.33 17.90
CA GLU A 52 3.82 1.04 17.93
C GLU A 52 3.55 -0.23 17.13
N ILE A 53 2.77 -1.16 17.69
CA ILE A 53 2.33 -2.37 17.00
C ILE A 53 0.82 -2.25 16.80
N HIS A 54 0.39 -2.37 15.55
CA HIS A 54 -1.02 -2.36 15.18
C HIS A 54 -1.36 -3.70 14.54
N MET A 55 -2.35 -4.39 15.10
CA MET A 55 -2.89 -5.61 14.51
C MET A 55 -4.11 -5.24 13.67
N ILE A 56 -4.17 -5.77 12.46
CA ILE A 56 -5.30 -5.59 11.54
C ILE A 56 -5.83 -6.96 11.11
N ASP A 57 -7.13 -7.04 10.86
CA ASP A 57 -7.73 -8.20 10.21
C ASP A 57 -7.53 -8.07 8.69
N THR A 58 -7.38 -9.19 7.99
CA THR A 58 -7.14 -9.20 6.53
C THR A 58 -8.27 -9.91 5.79
N ASP A 59 -8.66 -9.37 4.64
CA ASP A 59 -9.65 -9.96 3.75
C ASP A 59 -9.06 -10.21 2.35
N PRO A 60 -8.69 -11.46 2.02
CA PRO A 60 -8.14 -11.78 0.71
C PRO A 60 -9.21 -11.96 -0.39
N SER A 61 -10.50 -11.85 -0.08
CA SER A 61 -11.59 -12.27 -0.97
C SER A 61 -11.61 -11.53 -2.31
N TYR A 62 -11.24 -10.25 -2.33
CA TYR A 62 -11.28 -9.38 -3.51
C TYR A 62 -9.96 -9.37 -4.30
N VAL A 63 -8.86 -9.87 -3.71
CA VAL A 63 -7.51 -9.73 -4.27
C VAL A 63 -7.35 -10.40 -5.63
N GLN A 64 -8.02 -11.54 -5.85
CA GLN A 64 -8.02 -12.20 -7.15
C GLN A 64 -8.57 -11.29 -8.26
N GLY A 65 -9.63 -10.52 -7.97
CA GLY A 65 -10.22 -9.58 -8.92
C GLY A 65 -9.25 -8.47 -9.28
N VAL A 66 -8.59 -7.89 -8.28
CA VAL A 66 -7.55 -6.86 -8.48
C VAL A 66 -6.43 -7.36 -9.38
N PHE A 67 -5.94 -8.59 -9.18
CA PHE A 67 -4.92 -9.16 -10.05
C PHE A 67 -5.42 -9.41 -11.47
N THR A 68 -6.64 -9.91 -11.63
CA THR A 68 -7.25 -10.11 -12.95
C THR A 68 -7.34 -8.78 -13.70
N GLU A 69 -7.87 -7.73 -13.07
CA GLU A 69 -7.98 -6.39 -13.65
C GLU A 69 -6.60 -5.83 -14.06
N ALA A 70 -5.58 -6.00 -13.21
CA ALA A 70 -4.23 -5.56 -13.51
C ALA A 70 -3.64 -6.30 -14.73
N VAL A 71 -3.82 -7.61 -14.81
CA VAL A 71 -3.36 -8.41 -15.95
C VAL A 71 -4.09 -8.03 -17.24
N GLU A 72 -5.40 -7.85 -17.18
CA GLU A 72 -6.20 -7.41 -18.33
C GLU A 72 -5.78 -6.03 -18.81
N LEU A 73 -5.53 -5.10 -17.88
CA LEU A 73 -5.04 -3.76 -18.20
C LEU A 73 -3.68 -3.80 -18.91
N LEU A 74 -2.72 -4.58 -18.40
CA LEU A 74 -1.37 -4.71 -18.96
C LEU A 74 -1.33 -5.37 -20.33
N ARG A 75 -2.37 -6.12 -20.70
CA ARG A 75 -2.47 -6.82 -21.99
C ARG A 75 -3.12 -5.97 -23.10
N LYS A 76 -3.61 -4.77 -22.79
CA LYS A 76 -4.16 -3.87 -23.81
C LYS A 76 -3.06 -3.34 -24.72
N ASP A 77 -3.37 -3.16 -26.00
CA ASP A 77 -2.42 -2.63 -26.99
C ASP A 77 -1.93 -1.22 -26.67
N ALA A 78 -2.74 -0.45 -25.93
CA ALA A 78 -2.40 0.88 -25.46
C ALA A 78 -2.87 1.11 -24.02
N PRO A 79 -2.11 1.88 -23.21
CA PRO A 79 -2.53 2.24 -21.87
C PRO A 79 -3.77 3.16 -21.91
N PRO A 80 -4.64 3.10 -20.88
CA PRO A 80 -5.74 4.05 -20.77
C PRO A 80 -5.19 5.47 -20.58
N PRO A 81 -6.00 6.50 -20.87
CA PRO A 81 -5.64 7.86 -20.54
C PRO A 81 -5.45 8.01 -19.02
N HIS A 82 -4.53 8.89 -18.64
CA HIS A 82 -4.36 9.29 -17.25
C HIS A 82 -5.68 9.81 -16.65
N SER A 83 -5.91 9.52 -15.38
CA SER A 83 -7.00 10.15 -14.62
C SER A 83 -6.79 11.67 -14.55
N SER A 84 -7.88 12.43 -14.37
CA SER A 84 -7.85 13.89 -14.33
C SER A 84 -6.99 14.44 -13.18
N ASP A 85 -6.88 13.70 -12.09
CA ASP A 85 -6.11 14.00 -10.90
C ASP A 85 -4.67 13.43 -10.92
N CYS A 86 -4.30 12.70 -11.97
CA CYS A 86 -2.97 12.10 -12.09
C CYS A 86 -1.90 13.19 -12.27
N LYS A 87 -1.08 13.40 -11.22
CA LYS A 87 0.02 14.38 -11.24
C LYS A 87 1.06 14.11 -12.33
N PHE A 88 1.36 12.85 -12.61
CA PHE A 88 2.25 12.49 -13.70
C PHE A 88 1.63 12.81 -15.07
N GLY A 89 0.33 12.55 -15.27
CA GLY A 89 -0.36 12.91 -16.49
C GLY A 89 -0.47 14.42 -16.70
N GLN A 90 -0.63 15.20 -15.63
CA GLN A 90 -0.58 16.66 -15.67
C GLN A 90 0.81 17.15 -16.12
N TRP A 91 1.86 16.67 -15.47
CA TRP A 91 3.24 16.98 -15.83
C TRP A 91 3.57 16.61 -17.28
N PHE A 92 3.16 15.42 -17.74
CA PHE A 92 3.44 14.96 -19.11
C PHE A 92 2.85 15.90 -20.17
N LYS A 93 1.63 16.42 -19.93
CA LYS A 93 0.99 17.40 -20.82
C LYS A 93 1.72 18.73 -20.83
N GLU A 94 2.19 19.19 -19.66
CA GLU A 94 2.95 20.44 -19.55
C GLU A 94 4.29 20.33 -20.26
N ALA A 95 5.00 19.21 -20.06
CA ALA A 95 6.30 18.94 -20.68
C ALA A 95 6.23 18.84 -22.22
N ALA A 96 5.12 18.35 -22.77
CA ALA A 96 4.92 18.24 -24.21
C ALA A 96 4.70 19.59 -24.93
N ASN A 97 4.49 20.69 -24.18
CA ASN A 97 4.28 22.04 -24.72
C ASN A 97 5.57 22.90 -24.76
N PHE A 98 6.72 22.33 -24.37
CA PHE A 98 8.05 22.92 -24.53
C PHE A 98 8.75 22.38 -25.77
#